data_AF-A0A0P7EPB9-F1
#
_entry.id   AF-A0A0P7EPB9-F1
#
_cell.length_a   1.000
_cell.length_b   1.000
_cell.length_c   1.000
_cell.angle_alpha   90.00
_cell.angle_beta   90.00
_cell.angle_gamma   90.00
#
_symmetry.space_group_name_H-M   'P 1'
#
loop_
_entity.id
_entity.type
_entity.pdbx_description
1 polymer ?
#
loop_
_entity_poly.entity_id
_entity_poly.type
_entity_poly.pdbx_seq_one_letter_code
_entity_poly.pdbx_strand_id
1 'polypeptide(L)'
;MKYNVLLLFIFGCLFAYLSIPVIGYGSAIAIPTEVLSALYDLSPNFALSMVDIVTLGLPLLALLLVFLLISKSLYLKDKAYSYFILLTPFLALHLYFAFNTFSANIDNTALLTSFPKYVLLVLFVALFSTHKKPNFS
;
A
#
# COMPACT_ATOMS: atom_id res chain seq x y z
N MET A 1 -26.64 2.69 -7.57
CA MET A 1 -25.27 2.50 -7.05
C MET A 1 -25.20 2.37 -5.51
N LYS A 2 -26.24 1.87 -4.81
CA LYS A 2 -26.22 1.72 -3.33
C LYS A 2 -25.17 0.73 -2.81
N TYR A 3 -24.70 -0.20 -3.64
CA TYR A 3 -23.77 -1.27 -3.24
C TYR A 3 -22.30 -0.98 -3.58
N ASN A 4 -21.98 0.11 -4.28
CA ASN A 4 -20.62 0.38 -4.74
C ASN A 4 -19.64 0.56 -3.57
N VAL A 5 -20.07 1.28 -2.53
CA VAL A 5 -19.32 1.44 -1.28
C VAL A 5 -19.08 0.09 -0.59
N LEU A 6 -20.12 -0.74 -0.50
CA LEU A 6 -20.02 -2.07 0.12
C LEU A 6 -19.06 -2.98 -0.66
N LEU A 7 -19.16 -3.01 -1.99
CA LEU A 7 -18.27 -3.77 -2.87
C LEU A 7 -16.81 -3.32 -2.76
N LEU A 8 -16.58 -2.01 -2.74
CA LEU A 8 -15.23 -1.44 -2.53
C LEU A 8 -14.66 -1.83 -1.17
N PHE A 9 -15.50 -1.85 -0.13
CA PHE A 9 -15.10 -2.30 1.19
C PHE A 9 -14.75 -3.80 1.20
N ILE A 10 -15.58 -4.64 0.56
CA ILE A 10 -15.30 -6.09 0.41
C ILE A 10 -13.98 -6.31 -0.34
N PHE A 11 -13.74 -5.59 -1.43
CA PHE A 11 -12.46 -5.63 -2.14
C PHE A 11 -11.30 -5.15 -1.27
N GLY A 12 -11.52 -4.16 -0.42
CA GLY A 12 -10.54 -3.73 0.56
C GLY A 12 -10.21 -4.80 1.60
N CYS A 13 -11.21 -5.54 2.09
CA CYS A 13 -11.00 -6.67 2.98
C CYS A 13 -10.21 -7.80 2.30
N LEU A 14 -10.54 -8.11 1.04
CA LEU A 14 -9.79 -9.10 0.25
C LEU A 14 -8.35 -8.65 -0.01
N PHE A 15 -8.15 -7.36 -0.32
CA PHE A 15 -6.82 -6.77 -0.45
C PHE A 15 -6.02 -6.90 0.85
N ALA A 16 -6.61 -6.56 1.99
CA ALA A 16 -5.96 -6.69 3.31
C ALA A 16 -5.66 -8.14 3.71
N TYR A 17 -6.50 -9.09 3.28
CA TYR A 17 -6.22 -10.51 3.50
C TYR A 17 -5.05 -11.00 2.64
N LEU A 18 -5.07 -10.67 1.34
CA LEU A 18 -4.03 -11.06 0.39
C LEU A 18 -2.71 -10.30 0.58
N SER A 19 -2.73 -9.14 1.26
CA SER A 19 -1.50 -8.42 1.56
C SER A 19 -0.57 -9.21 2.48
N ILE A 20 -1.10 -10.07 3.35
CA ILE A 20 -0.32 -10.90 4.29
C ILE A 20 0.66 -11.82 3.54
N PRO A 21 0.23 -12.73 2.64
CA PRO A 21 1.18 -13.55 1.88
C PRO A 21 2.03 -12.74 0.90
N VAL A 22 1.50 -11.65 0.31
CA VAL A 22 2.28 -10.80 -0.60
C VAL A 22 3.45 -10.11 0.11
N ILE A 23 3.27 -9.68 1.36
CA ILE A 23 4.36 -9.19 2.21
C ILE A 23 5.41 -10.29 2.43
N GLY A 24 4.97 -11.53 2.65
CA GLY A 24 5.87 -12.67 2.80
C GLY A 24 6.68 -13.01 1.54
N TYR A 25 6.08 -12.88 0.35
CA TYR A 25 6.82 -13.05 -0.90
C TYR A 25 7.74 -11.87 -1.19
N GLY A 26 7.27 -10.66 -0.90
CA GLY A 26 8.01 -9.44 -1.10
C GLY A 26 9.27 -9.36 -0.24
N SER A 27 9.20 -9.83 1.01
CA SER A 27 10.37 -9.88 1.90
C SER A 27 11.48 -10.82 1.42
N ALA A 28 11.18 -11.72 0.49
CA ALA A 28 12.17 -12.59 -0.15
C ALA A 28 12.87 -11.93 -1.36
N ILE A 29 12.51 -10.70 -1.73
CA ILE A 29 13.17 -9.96 -2.81
C ILE A 29 14.59 -9.58 -2.36
N ALA A 30 15.59 -10.14 -3.04
CA ALA A 30 16.99 -9.86 -2.75
C ALA A 30 17.38 -8.45 -3.23
N ILE A 31 17.98 -7.67 -2.34
CA ILE A 31 18.59 -6.38 -2.67
C ILE A 31 20.10 -6.58 -2.81
N PRO A 32 20.70 -6.26 -3.97
CA PRO A 32 22.14 -6.39 -4.17
C PRO A 32 22.93 -5.59 -3.13
N THR A 33 24.01 -6.19 -2.61
CA THR A 33 24.79 -5.60 -1.53
C THR A 33 25.42 -4.27 -1.94
N GLU A 34 25.83 -4.13 -3.20
CA GLU A 34 26.44 -2.91 -3.74
C GLU A 34 25.45 -1.73 -3.76
N VAL A 35 24.18 -2.02 -4.04
CA VAL A 35 23.10 -1.03 -3.99
C VAL A 35 22.80 -0.66 -2.55
N LEU A 36 22.71 -1.67 -1.67
CA LEU A 36 22.37 -1.46 -0.28
C LEU A 36 23.46 -0.66 0.45
N SER A 37 24.74 -1.00 0.26
CA SER A 37 25.87 -0.29 0.88
C SER A 37 25.91 1.18 0.47
N ALA A 38 25.73 1.47 -0.82
CA ALA A 38 25.69 2.84 -1.32
C ALA A 38 24.54 3.66 -0.70
N LEU A 39 23.39 3.04 -0.46
CA LEU A 39 22.26 3.70 0.23
C LEU A 39 22.55 3.92 1.72
N TYR A 40 23.21 2.96 2.37
CA TYR A 40 23.59 3.06 3.79
C TYR A 40 24.60 4.18 4.03
N ASP A 41 25.53 4.40 3.10
CA ASP A 41 26.49 5.51 3.16
C ASP A 41 25.81 6.89 3.13
N LEU A 42 24.65 7.01 2.46
CA LEU A 42 23.84 8.22 2.49
C LEU A 42 23.12 8.39 3.82
N SER A 43 22.37 7.35 4.23
CA SER A 43 21.71 7.29 5.54
C SER A 43 21.15 5.88 5.79
N PRO A 44 21.39 5.27 6.96
CA PRO A 44 20.80 3.98 7.32
C PRO A 44 19.27 3.97 7.27
N ASN A 45 18.62 5.03 7.75
CA ASN A 45 17.15 5.14 7.73
C ASN A 45 16.61 5.23 6.30
N PHE A 46 17.33 5.95 5.42
CA PHE A 46 16.96 6.04 4.02
C PHE A 46 17.11 4.69 3.31
N ALA A 47 18.23 3.98 3.54
CA ALA A 47 18.46 2.65 2.99
C ALA A 47 17.37 1.67 3.39
N LEU A 48 17.06 1.58 4.70
CA LEU A 48 16.00 0.72 5.22
C LEU A 48 14.62 1.09 4.65
N SER A 49 14.31 2.38 4.53
CA SER A 49 13.06 2.83 3.90
C SER A 49 12.95 2.40 2.44
N MET A 50 14.06 2.46 1.69
CA MET A 50 14.10 2.02 0.29
C MET A 50 13.95 0.52 0.16
N VAL A 51 14.61 -0.25 1.03
CA VAL A 51 14.40 -1.70 1.12
C VAL A 51 12.93 -2.00 1.40
N ASP A 52 12.31 -1.33 2.37
CA ASP A 52 10.89 -1.49 2.69
C ASP A 52 9.97 -1.14 1.52
N ILE A 53 10.27 -0.07 0.77
CA ILE A 53 9.52 0.29 -0.43
C ILE A 53 9.63 -0.81 -1.49
N VAL A 54 10.84 -1.30 -1.77
CA VAL A 54 11.07 -2.29 -2.83
C VAL A 54 10.50 -3.66 -2.46
N THR A 55 10.77 -4.11 -1.24
CA THR A 55 10.41 -5.46 -0.78
C THR A 55 8.94 -5.54 -0.35
N LEU A 56 8.34 -4.48 0.19
CA LEU A 56 6.95 -4.52 0.68
C LEU A 56 6.03 -3.58 -0.10
N GLY A 57 6.46 -2.33 -0.29
CA GLY A 57 5.65 -1.29 -0.94
C GLY A 57 5.26 -1.63 -2.39
N LEU A 58 6.22 -2.03 -3.23
CA LEU A 58 5.97 -2.34 -4.64
C LEU A 58 5.09 -3.58 -4.83
N PRO A 59 5.30 -4.72 -4.14
CA PRO A 59 4.39 -5.86 -4.22
C PRO A 59 2.96 -5.52 -3.79
N LEU A 60 2.80 -4.75 -2.70
CA LEU A 60 1.50 -4.27 -2.26
C LEU A 60 0.85 -3.34 -3.27
N LEU A 61 1.63 -2.45 -3.90
CA LEU A 61 1.15 -1.55 -4.93
C LEU A 61 0.66 -2.32 -6.17
N ALA A 62 1.38 -3.38 -6.57
CA ALA A 62 0.98 -4.25 -7.67
C ALA A 62 -0.36 -4.94 -7.37
N LEU A 63 -0.52 -5.50 -6.16
CA LEU A 63 -1.79 -6.10 -5.73
C LEU A 63 -2.92 -5.06 -5.69
N LEU A 64 -2.66 -3.88 -5.12
CA LEU A 64 -3.60 -2.77 -5.05
C LEU A 64 -4.06 -2.33 -6.44
N LEU A 65 -3.14 -2.25 -7.40
CA LEU A 65 -3.45 -1.90 -8.79
C LEU A 65 -4.45 -2.88 -9.41
N VAL A 66 -4.33 -4.20 -9.16
CA VAL A 66 -5.29 -5.21 -9.64
C VAL A 66 -6.70 -4.89 -9.12
N PHE A 67 -6.85 -4.64 -7.83
CA PHE A 67 -8.14 -4.32 -7.23
C PHE A 67 -8.71 -2.98 -7.72
N LEU A 68 -7.86 -1.97 -7.92
CA LEU A 68 -8.25 -0.69 -8.50
C LEU A 68 -8.75 -0.83 -9.95
N LEU A 69 -8.09 -1.65 -10.76
CA LEU A 69 -8.49 -1.94 -12.13
C LEU A 69 -9.81 -2.70 -12.19
N ILE A 70 -10.00 -3.73 -11.36
CA ILE A 70 -11.28 -4.45 -11.24
C ILE A 70 -12.39 -3.48 -10.84
N SER A 71 -12.15 -2.65 -9.82
CA SER A 71 -13.12 -1.65 -9.34
C SER A 71 -13.49 -0.63 -10.42
N LYS A 72 -12.51 -0.22 -11.23
CA LYS A 72 -12.73 0.67 -12.38
C LYS A 72 -13.53 0.00 -13.48
N SER A 73 -13.24 -1.27 -13.79
CA SER A 73 -13.95 -2.06 -14.80
C SER A 73 -15.41 -2.29 -14.42
N LEU A 74 -15.71 -2.43 -13.13
CA LEU A 74 -17.06 -2.58 -12.60
C LEU A 74 -17.78 -1.24 -12.36
N TYR A 75 -17.17 -0.12 -12.76
CA TYR A 75 -17.70 1.24 -12.57
C TYR A 75 -18.11 1.56 -11.13
N LEU A 76 -17.33 1.07 -10.14
CA LEU A 76 -17.64 1.26 -8.71
C LEU A 76 -17.32 2.67 -8.18
N LYS A 77 -16.75 3.54 -9.02
CA LYS A 77 -16.39 4.91 -8.64
C LYS A 77 -17.61 5.83 -8.68
N ASP A 78 -18.09 6.19 -7.50
CA ASP A 78 -19.17 7.17 -7.35
C ASP A 78 -18.61 8.60 -7.25
N LYS A 79 -17.51 8.76 -6.51
CA LYS A 79 -16.87 10.04 -6.21
C LYS A 79 -15.35 9.90 -6.33
N ALA A 80 -14.65 11.04 -6.35
CA ALA A 80 -13.18 11.05 -6.43
C ALA A 80 -12.53 10.26 -5.28
N TYR A 81 -13.13 10.27 -4.08
CA TYR A 81 -12.58 9.56 -2.93
C TYR A 81 -13.02 8.09 -2.81
N SER A 82 -13.85 7.56 -3.72
CA SER A 82 -14.42 6.21 -3.57
C SER A 82 -13.34 5.13 -3.44
N TYR A 83 -12.25 5.21 -4.21
CA TYR A 83 -11.20 4.18 -4.15
C TYR A 83 -10.39 4.18 -2.84
N PHE A 84 -10.45 5.23 -2.02
CA PHE A 84 -9.85 5.19 -0.69
C PHE A 84 -10.54 4.20 0.24
N ILE A 85 -11.82 3.90 0.00
CA ILE A 85 -12.58 2.88 0.76
C ILE A 85 -11.90 1.51 0.64
N LEU A 86 -11.27 1.22 -0.50
CA LEU A 86 -10.55 -0.03 -0.74
C LEU A 86 -9.29 -0.12 0.12
N LEU A 87 -8.62 1.00 0.37
CA LEU A 87 -7.40 1.04 1.17
C LEU A 87 -7.69 0.98 2.68
N THR A 88 -8.89 1.38 3.11
CA THR A 88 -9.25 1.50 4.54
C THR A 88 -9.05 0.22 5.34
N PRO A 89 -9.53 -0.98 4.92
CA PRO A 89 -9.36 -2.20 5.71
C PRO A 89 -7.89 -2.58 5.91
N PHE A 90 -7.06 -2.38 4.89
CA PHE A 90 -5.61 -2.62 4.97
C PHE A 90 -4.93 -1.67 5.96
N LEU A 91 -5.24 -0.36 5.89
CA LEU A 91 -4.67 0.62 6.81
C LEU A 91 -5.12 0.35 8.25
N ALA A 92 -6.39 -0.04 8.46
CA ALA A 92 -6.90 -0.40 9.78
C ALA A 92 -6.19 -1.63 10.35
N LEU A 93 -5.99 -2.67 9.53
CA LEU A 93 -5.27 -3.89 9.92
C LEU A 93 -3.81 -3.59 10.31
N HIS A 94 -3.11 -2.81 9.48
CA HIS A 94 -1.72 -2.45 9.73
C HIS A 94 -1.58 -1.50 10.93
N LEU A 95 -2.54 -0.60 11.14
CA LEU A 95 -2.57 0.24 12.34
C LEU A 95 -2.82 -0.59 13.60
N TYR A 96 -3.70 -1.60 13.54
CA TYR A 96 -3.90 -2.54 14.64
C TYR A 96 -2.61 -3.30 14.97
N PHE A 97 -1.92 -3.86 13.97
CA PHE A 97 -0.66 -4.56 14.21
C PHE A 97 0.45 -3.63 14.71
N ALA A 98 0.54 -2.42 14.16
CA ALA A 98 1.45 -1.39 14.64
C ALA A 98 1.18 -1.13 16.14
N PHE A 99 -0.06 -0.82 16.52
CA PHE A 99 -0.40 -0.51 17.91
C PHE A 99 -0.04 -1.65 18.87
N ASN A 100 -0.37 -2.90 18.52
CA ASN A 100 -0.06 -4.06 19.37
C ASN A 100 1.45 -4.37 19.43
N THR A 101 2.20 -4.11 18.37
CA THR A 101 3.65 -4.33 18.33
C THR A 101 4.41 -3.22 19.06
N PHE A 102 4.02 -1.96 18.86
CA PHE A 102 4.66 -0.79 19.48
C PHE A 102 4.28 -0.59 20.96
N SER A 103 3.17 -1.18 21.42
CA SER A 103 2.81 -1.21 22.85
C SER A 103 3.85 -1.91 23.72
N ALA A 104 4.69 -2.78 23.16
CA ALA A 104 5.70 -3.53 23.90
C ALA A 104 7.10 -2.89 23.86
N ASN A 105 7.45 -2.19 22.76
CA ASN A 105 8.71 -1.43 22.61
C ASN A 105 8.50 -0.35 21.54
N ILE A 106 8.55 0.93 21.92
CA ILE A 106 8.46 2.03 20.95
C ILE A 106 9.82 2.18 20.24
N ASP A 107 9.94 1.56 19.08
CA ASP A 107 11.05 1.78 18.17
C ASP A 107 10.66 2.83 17.11
N ASN A 108 11.08 4.07 17.35
CA ASN A 108 10.86 5.19 16.42
C ASN A 108 11.50 4.95 15.05
N THR A 109 12.54 4.11 14.95
CA THR A 109 13.22 3.82 13.68
C THR A 109 12.39 2.88 12.81
N ALA A 110 11.72 1.89 13.39
CA ALA A 110 10.79 1.00 12.68
C ALA A 110 9.58 1.78 12.11
N LEU A 111 9.05 2.74 12.87
CA LEU A 111 7.99 3.64 12.39
C LEU A 111 8.46 4.49 11.21
N LEU A 112 9.63 5.12 11.34
CA LEU A 112 10.16 6.03 10.34
C LEU A 112 10.48 5.32 9.01
N THR A 113 11.02 4.11 9.08
CA THR A 113 11.39 3.31 7.90
C THR A 113 10.20 2.65 7.22
N SER A 114 9.16 2.28 7.98
CA SER A 114 7.94 1.69 7.43
C SER A 114 6.94 2.73 6.88
N PHE A 115 6.97 3.97 7.35
CA PHE A 115 6.00 4.99 6.95
C PHE A 115 5.94 5.27 5.43
N PRO A 116 7.08 5.38 4.70
CA PRO A 116 7.08 5.71 3.28
C PRO A 116 6.26 4.78 2.38
N LYS A 117 6.20 3.48 2.66
CA LYS A 117 5.39 2.54 1.85
C LYS A 117 3.89 2.83 1.94
N TYR A 118 3.40 3.29 3.09
CA TYR A 118 2.00 3.68 3.23
C TYR A 118 1.70 4.98 2.47
N VAL A 119 2.62 5.95 2.53
CA VAL A 119 2.53 7.18 1.73
C VAL A 119 2.47 6.85 0.24
N LEU A 120 3.33 5.94 -0.24
CA LEU A 120 3.32 5.45 -1.61
C LEU A 120 1.94 4.91 -2.03
N LEU A 121 1.33 4.03 -1.22
CA LEU A 121 0.02 3.45 -1.53
C LEU A 121 -1.09 4.51 -1.55
N VAL A 122 -1.09 5.43 -0.58
CA VAL A 122 -2.08 6.53 -0.50
C VAL A 122 -1.96 7.46 -1.71
N LEU A 123 -0.74 7.87 -2.05
CA LEU A 123 -0.48 8.70 -3.23
C LEU A 123 -0.89 7.99 -4.52
N PHE A 124 -0.62 6.70 -4.62
CA PHE A 124 -1.03 5.90 -5.77
C PHE A 124 -2.55 5.86 -5.95
N VAL A 125 -3.32 5.64 -4.88
CA VAL A 125 -4.79 5.70 -4.92
C VAL A 125 -5.26 7.10 -5.30
N ALA A 126 -4.63 8.15 -4.77
CA ALA A 126 -4.97 9.53 -5.12
C ALA A 126 -4.78 9.79 -6.62
N LEU A 127 -3.63 9.41 -7.18
CA LEU A 127 -3.31 9.56 -8.60
C LEU A 127 -4.23 8.70 -9.49
N PHE A 128 -4.52 7.46 -9.10
CA PHE A 128 -5.45 6.61 -9.84
C PHE A 128 -6.87 7.20 -9.86
N SER A 129 -7.26 7.85 -8.75
CA SER A 129 -8.57 8.45 -8.58
C SER A 129 -8.77 9.74 -9.39
N THR A 130 -7.71 10.47 -9.73
CA THR A 130 -7.81 11.69 -10.55
C THR A 130 -7.94 11.41 -12.05
N HIS A 131 -7.60 10.19 -12.49
CA HIS A 131 -7.72 9.82 -13.89
C HIS A 131 -9.18 9.86 -14.36
N LYS A 132 -9.51 10.84 -15.21
CA LYS A 132 -10.84 10.97 -15.83
C LYS A 132 -11.02 9.88 -16.90
N LYS A 133 -12.29 9.51 -17.17
CA LYS A 133 -12.62 8.72 -18.37
C LYS A 133 -12.17 9.53 -19.60
N PRO A 134 -11.56 8.92 -20.62
CA PRO A 134 -11.43 9.59 -21.91
C PRO A 134 -12.84 9.92 -22.43
N ASN A 135 -13.09 11.20 -22.70
CA ASN A 135 -14.30 11.63 -23.40
C ASN A 135 -14.10 11.27 -24.87
N PHE A 136 -14.80 10.26 -25.37
CA PHE A 136 -15.06 10.14 -26.79
C PHE A 136 -16.40 10.85 -27.02
N SER A 137 -16.32 12.14 -27.34
CA SER A 137 -17.43 12.93 -27.90
C SER A 137 -17.62 12.59 -29.36
#